data_AF-A0A954BLR4-F1
#
_entry.id   AF-A0A954BLR4-F1
#
_cell.length_a   1.000
_cell.length_b   1.000
_cell.length_c   1.000
_cell.angle_alpha   90.00
_cell.angle_beta   90.00
_cell.angle_gamma   90.00
#
_symmetry.space_group_name_H-M   'P 1'
#
loop_
_entity.id
_entity.type
_entity.pdbx_description
1 polymer ?
#
loop_
_entity_poly.entity_id
_entity_poly.type
_entity_poly.pdbx_seq_one_letter_code
_entity_poly.pdbx_strand_id
1 'polypeptide(L)'
;MLSLLAACTVLSGCRQPEKGAGVAPLDEAAALQPGEVNCPGFQAGHKQVFWGDLHVHTAYSLDAYGFGTIRTPAEAYRFAKGARVSTPAGGAQLERPLD
;
A
#
# COMPACT_ATOMS: atom_id res chain seq x y z
N MET A 1 38.77 -9.58 -32.03
CA MET A 1 39.10 -10.20 -30.74
C MET A 1 39.45 -9.10 -29.75
N LEU A 2 38.50 -8.67 -28.91
CA LEU A 2 38.80 -7.97 -27.67
C LEU A 2 37.59 -8.17 -26.75
N SER A 3 37.63 -9.28 -26.01
CA SER A 3 36.61 -9.68 -25.06
C SER A 3 36.63 -8.71 -23.88
N LEU A 4 35.59 -7.90 -23.73
CA LEU A 4 35.36 -7.14 -22.50
C LEU A 4 34.88 -8.13 -21.44
N LEU A 5 35.79 -8.57 -20.56
CA LEU A 5 35.45 -9.35 -19.39
C LEU A 5 34.46 -8.55 -18.52
N ALA A 6 33.26 -9.09 -18.36
CA ALA A 6 32.33 -8.67 -17.34
C ALA A 6 32.95 -8.94 -15.96
N ALA A 7 33.41 -7.89 -15.29
CA ALA A 7 33.80 -7.95 -13.89
C ALA A 7 32.52 -8.03 -13.05
N CYS A 8 32.08 -9.26 -12.75
CA CYS A 8 31.11 -9.52 -11.69
C CYS A 8 31.74 -9.14 -10.34
N THR A 9 31.56 -7.89 -9.93
CA THR A 9 31.81 -7.47 -8.55
C THR A 9 30.74 -8.07 -7.66
N VAL A 10 31.05 -9.20 -7.04
CA VAL A 10 30.23 -9.80 -6.00
C VAL A 10 30.28 -8.85 -4.80
N LEU A 11 29.21 -8.07 -4.59
CA LEU A 11 28.98 -7.33 -3.35
C LEU A 11 28.75 -8.37 -2.24
N SER A 12 29.82 -8.70 -1.53
CA SER A 12 29.76 -9.47 -0.29
C SER A 12 29.09 -8.59 0.76
N GLY A 13 27.80 -8.83 1.01
CA GLY A 13 27.05 -8.10 2.03
C GLY A 13 27.55 -8.46 3.43
N CYS A 14 27.93 -7.46 4.22
CA CYS A 14 28.13 -7.62 5.65
C CYS A 14 26.76 -7.86 6.31
N ARG A 15 26.45 -9.12 6.63
CA ARG A 15 25.31 -9.46 7.49
C ARG A 15 25.65 -9.07 8.93
N GLN A 16 25.18 -7.91 9.38
CA GLN A 16 25.22 -7.60 10.81
C GLN A 16 24.22 -8.51 11.51
N PRO A 17 24.57 -9.14 12.64
CA PRO A 17 23.58 -9.78 13.48
C PRO A 17 22.71 -8.67 14.08
N GLU A 18 21.45 -8.62 13.68
CA GLU A 18 20.42 -7.80 14.31
C GLU A 18 20.45 -8.13 15.82
N LYS A 19 20.84 -7.18 16.67
CA LYS A 19 20.53 -7.29 18.10
C LYS A 19 19.02 -7.21 18.18
N GLY A 20 18.37 -8.37 18.27
CA GLY A 20 16.94 -8.45 18.51
C GLY A 20 16.65 -7.63 19.76
N ALA A 21 16.07 -6.44 19.58
CA ALA A 21 15.37 -5.78 20.66
C ALA A 21 14.29 -6.78 21.06
N GLY A 22 14.38 -7.31 22.27
CA GLY A 22 13.38 -8.21 22.81
C GLY A 22 12.04 -7.48 22.74
N VAL A 23 11.24 -7.81 21.73
CA VAL A 23 9.81 -7.55 21.79
C VAL A 23 9.34 -8.40 22.95
N ALA A 24 8.82 -7.73 23.98
CA ALA A 24 8.09 -8.40 25.03
C ALA A 24 7.14 -9.42 24.37
N PRO A 25 6.96 -10.61 24.95
CA PRO A 25 5.96 -11.55 24.47
C PRO A 25 4.69 -10.74 24.17
N LEU A 26 4.13 -10.94 22.98
CA LEU A 26 2.79 -10.45 22.69
C LEU A 26 1.91 -11.18 23.69
N ASP A 27 1.77 -10.58 24.88
CA ASP A 27 0.94 -11.09 25.95
C ASP A 27 -0.42 -11.32 25.31
N GLU A 28 -0.89 -12.54 25.51
CA GLU A 28 -2.10 -13.13 24.97
C GLU A 28 -3.11 -12.01 24.74
N ALA A 29 -3.31 -11.63 23.46
CA ALA A 29 -4.02 -10.42 23.07
C ALA A 29 -5.15 -10.15 24.03
N ALA A 30 -4.95 -9.19 24.95
CA ALA A 30 -5.85 -8.97 26.08
C ALA A 30 -7.25 -8.91 25.48
N ALA A 31 -8.03 -9.97 25.73
CA ALA A 31 -9.23 -10.22 24.96
C ALA A 31 -10.13 -9.01 25.17
N LEU A 32 -10.25 -8.16 24.15
CA LEU A 32 -11.13 -7.02 24.17
C LEU A 32 -12.50 -7.58 24.53
N GLN A 33 -13.04 -7.15 25.66
CA GLN A 33 -14.32 -7.65 26.14
C GLN A 33 -15.37 -7.36 25.05
N PRO A 34 -16.20 -8.33 24.66
CA PRO A 34 -17.26 -8.10 23.68
C PRO A 34 -18.20 -7.00 24.20
N GLY A 35 -18.09 -5.79 23.65
CA GLY A 35 -18.88 -4.63 24.06
C GLY A 35 -18.08 -3.39 24.47
N GLU A 36 -16.76 -3.48 24.68
CA GLU A 36 -15.93 -2.32 25.02
C GLU A 36 -15.66 -1.41 23.79
N VAL A 37 -15.64 -2.01 22.59
CA VAL A 37 -15.32 -1.30 21.34
C VAL A 37 -16.58 -1.14 20.50
N ASN A 38 -17.19 0.04 20.54
CA ASN A 38 -18.24 0.44 19.60
C ASN A 38 -17.60 0.99 18.32
N CYS A 39 -17.30 0.11 17.36
CA CYS A 39 -16.87 0.53 16.03
C CYS A 39 -18.07 1.08 15.25
N PRO A 40 -18.06 2.36 14.81
CA PRO A 40 -19.09 2.87 13.93
C PRO A 40 -19.17 2.01 12.66
N GLY A 41 -20.31 1.36 12.44
CA GLY A 41 -20.54 0.45 11.31
C GLY A 41 -20.43 -1.04 11.64
N PHE A 42 -19.98 -1.43 12.84
CA PHE A 42 -20.06 -2.83 13.25
C PHE A 42 -21.50 -3.23 13.55
N GLN A 43 -21.95 -4.32 12.94
CA GLN A 43 -23.27 -4.88 13.12
C GLN A 43 -23.14 -6.36 13.48
N ALA A 44 -23.42 -6.71 14.73
CA ALA A 44 -23.34 -8.09 15.21
C ALA A 44 -24.23 -9.01 14.36
N GLY A 45 -23.66 -10.12 13.87
CA GLY A 45 -24.37 -11.05 12.99
C GLY A 45 -24.44 -10.64 11.51
N HIS A 46 -23.93 -9.47 11.14
CA HIS A 46 -23.87 -9.00 9.75
C HIS A 46 -22.42 -8.94 9.27
N LYS A 47 -22.14 -9.55 8.10
CA LYS A 47 -20.85 -9.40 7.41
C LYS A 47 -20.97 -8.30 6.36
N GLN A 48 -20.05 -7.35 6.40
CA GLN A 48 -19.91 -6.33 5.37
C GLN A 48 -18.89 -6.80 4.34
N VAL A 49 -19.29 -6.81 3.07
CA VAL A 49 -18.37 -7.06 1.96
C VAL A 49 -17.92 -5.72 1.46
N PHE A 50 -16.63 -5.44 1.65
CA PHE A 50 -15.99 -4.24 1.11
C PHE A 50 -15.31 -4.55 -0.20
N TRP A 51 -15.31 -3.60 -1.13
CA TRP A 51 -14.53 -3.69 -2.35
C TRP A 51 -13.64 -2.45 -2.50
N GLY A 52 -12.42 -2.67 -2.96
CA GLY A 52 -11.44 -1.60 -3.11
C GLY A 52 -10.14 -2.10 -3.72
N ASP A 53 -9.15 -1.22 -3.71
CA ASP A 53 -7.79 -1.49 -4.17
C ASP A 53 -6.84 -1.34 -2.97
N LEU A 54 -5.98 -2.35 -2.77
CA LEU A 54 -4.99 -2.36 -1.69
C LEU A 54 -3.59 -1.97 -2.19
N HIS A 55 -3.40 -1.81 -3.49
CA HIS A 55 -2.11 -1.56 -4.11
C HIS A 55 -2.20 -0.40 -5.10
N VAL A 56 -1.99 0.81 -4.60
CA VAL A 56 -2.07 2.04 -5.40
C VAL A 56 -0.73 2.75 -5.42
N HIS A 57 -0.24 3.08 -6.61
CA HIS A 57 0.93 3.93 -6.80
C HIS A 57 0.52 5.38 -7.08
N THR A 58 1.34 6.32 -6.64
CA THR A 58 1.08 7.76 -6.78
C THR A 58 2.37 8.46 -7.20
N ALA A 59 2.30 9.77 -7.46
CA ALA A 59 3.47 10.58 -7.83
C ALA A 59 4.65 10.51 -6.82
N TYR A 60 4.43 9.96 -5.62
CA TYR A 60 5.46 9.82 -4.59
C TYR A 60 6.27 8.52 -4.70
N SER A 61 5.89 7.58 -5.57
CA SER A 61 6.70 6.40 -5.87
C SER A 61 7.52 6.62 -7.14
N LEU A 62 8.74 6.06 -7.15
CA LEU A 62 9.69 6.21 -8.25
C LEU A 62 9.11 5.71 -9.58
N ASP A 63 8.41 4.58 -9.53
CA ASP A 63 7.86 3.91 -10.70
C ASP A 63 6.66 4.65 -11.30
N ALA A 64 5.70 5.09 -10.49
CA ALA A 64 4.57 5.86 -10.98
C ALA A 64 5.03 7.20 -11.55
N TYR A 65 5.91 7.93 -10.86
CA TYR A 65 6.45 9.17 -11.40
C TYR A 65 7.25 8.91 -12.69
N GLY A 66 8.13 7.90 -12.69
CA GLY A 66 8.94 7.51 -13.84
C GLY A 66 8.14 7.09 -15.07
N PHE A 67 6.94 6.54 -14.88
CA PHE A 67 6.01 6.16 -15.95
C PHE A 67 4.89 7.18 -16.20
N GLY A 68 4.98 8.39 -15.64
CA GLY A 68 4.08 9.50 -15.99
C GLY A 68 2.76 9.57 -15.20
N THR A 69 2.59 8.74 -14.17
CA THR A 69 1.50 8.89 -13.18
C THR A 69 1.87 9.96 -12.16
N ILE A 70 1.55 11.21 -12.50
CA ILE A 70 1.84 12.40 -11.67
C ILE A 70 0.71 12.75 -10.68
N ARG A 71 -0.17 11.79 -10.35
CA ARG A 71 -1.32 12.01 -9.46
C ARG A 71 -0.92 11.86 -8.00
N THR A 72 -1.31 12.84 -7.19
CA THR A 72 -1.06 12.86 -5.74
C THR A 72 -1.92 11.83 -5.00
N PRO A 73 -1.55 11.41 -3.78
CA PRO A 73 -2.40 10.56 -2.94
C PRO A 73 -3.80 11.13 -2.70
N ALA A 74 -3.92 12.46 -2.56
CA ALA A 74 -5.21 13.13 -2.41
C ALA A 74 -6.08 13.02 -3.67
N GLU A 75 -5.49 13.13 -4.87
CA GLU A 75 -6.19 12.89 -6.13
C GLU A 75 -6.61 11.42 -6.28
N ALA A 76 -5.73 10.48 -5.93
CA ALA A 76 -6.04 9.05 -5.95
C ALA A 76 -7.21 8.72 -5.02
N TYR A 77 -7.24 9.29 -3.81
CA TYR A 77 -8.35 9.13 -2.87
C TYR A 77 -9.65 9.73 -3.41
N ARG A 78 -9.61 10.94 -4.00
CA ARG A 78 -10.81 11.53 -4.63
C ARG A 78 -11.32 10.68 -5.79
N PHE A 79 -10.43 10.13 -6.60
CA PHE A 79 -10.78 9.22 -7.69
C PHE A 79 -11.46 7.94 -7.15
N ALA A 80 -10.94 7.36 -6.06
CA ALA A 80 -11.57 6.25 -5.36
C ALA A 80 -12.98 6.61 -4.84
N LYS A 81 -13.20 7.86 -4.39
CA LYS A 81 -14.54 8.38 -4.03
C LYS A 81 -15.42 8.74 -5.23
N GLY A 82 -14.99 8.45 -6.46
CA GLY A 82 -15.76 8.64 -7.69
C GLY A 82 -15.51 9.97 -8.42
N ALA A 83 -14.55 10.78 -7.99
CA ALA A 83 -14.20 12.00 -8.73
C ALA A 83 -13.52 11.64 -10.07
N ARG A 84 -13.77 12.44 -11.10
CA ARG A 84 -13.06 12.33 -12.38
C ARG A 84 -11.61 12.78 -12.21
N VAL A 85 -10.66 12.01 -12.75
CA VAL A 85 -9.23 12.33 -12.78
C VAL A 85 -8.77 12.57 -14.22
N SER A 86 -7.86 13.51 -14.43
CA SER A 86 -7.25 13.72 -15.75
C SER A 86 -6.08 12.75 -15.95
N THR A 87 -6.00 12.11 -17.11
CA THR A 87 -4.85 11.27 -17.50
C THR A 87 -4.35 11.70 -18.89
N PRO A 88 -3.13 11.32 -19.29
CA PRO A 88 -2.64 11.57 -20.65
C PRO A 88 -3.53 10.95 -21.74
N ALA A 89 -4.26 9.88 -21.43
CA ALA A 89 -5.20 9.23 -22.34
C ALA A 89 -6.61 9.86 -22.33
N GLY A 90 -6.80 10.98 -21.62
CA GLY A 90 -8.10 11.60 -21.36
C GLY A 90 -8.54 11.46 -19.90
N GLY A 91 -9.75 11.94 -19.58
CA GLY A 91 -10.28 11.82 -18.22
C GLY A 91 -10.78 10.40 -17.90
N ALA A 92 -10.47 9.90 -16.71
CA ALA A 92 -10.94 8.62 -16.18
C ALA A 92 -11.88 8.84 -14.97
N GLN A 93 -12.85 7.97 -14.79
CA GLN A 93 -13.76 7.96 -13.63
C GLN A 93 -14.23 6.53 -13.39
N LEU A 94 -14.35 6.13 -12.12
CA LEU A 94 -14.96 4.85 -11.76
C LEU A 94 -16.47 4.90 -12.01
N GLU A 95 -17.05 3.78 -12.45
CA GLU A 95 -18.50 3.65 -12.60
C GLU A 95 -19.23 3.79 -11.25
N ARG A 96 -18.61 3.29 -10.18
CA ARG A 96 -19.04 3.49 -8.79
C ARG A 96 -17.83 3.70 -7.85
N PRO A 97 -17.99 4.46 -6.75
CA PRO A 97 -16.92 4.69 -5.76
C PRO A 97 -16.52 3.42 -5.00
N LEU A 98 -15.23 3.30 -4.66
CA LEU A 98 -14.71 2.30 -3.70
C LEU A 98 -15.33 2.53 -2.31
N ASP A 99 -15.44 1.47 -1.51
CA ASP A 99 -16.02 1.53 -0.16
C ASP A 99 -15.08 2.20 0.86
#